data_AF-A0AAX1VU67-F1
#
_entry.id   AF-A0AAX1VU67-F1
#
_cell.length_a   1.000
_cell.length_b   1.000
_cell.length_c   1.000
_cell.angle_alpha   90.00
_cell.angle_beta   90.00
_cell.angle_gamma   90.00
#
_symmetry.space_group_name_H-M   'P 1'
#
loop_
_entity.id
_entity.type
_entity.pdbx_description
1 polymer ?
#
loop_
_entity_poly.entity_id
_entity_poly.type
_entity_poly.pdbx_seq_one_letter_code
_entity_poly.pdbx_strand_id
1 'polypeptide(L)'
;MIRCSSIDHRTDAAMNKTSESRRVLCRYRYDALDRVAVVDPGAQGAVLRFYQKNRLTVEIQGATRRRVFHGENLLLAEYETEGSVARTDLLATDLQSSVLHALSSEGHQPLGYSPYGH
;
A
#
# COMPACT_ATOMS: atom_id res chain seq x y z
N MET A 1 2.83 27.00 24.89
CA MET A 1 3.26 28.24 24.20
C MET A 1 4.71 28.48 24.55
N ILE A 2 5.65 27.97 23.74
CA ILE A 2 7.09 28.09 24.00
C ILE A 2 7.71 28.79 22.80
N ARG A 3 8.13 30.04 23.02
CA ARG A 3 9.03 30.82 22.16
C ARG A 3 10.43 30.22 22.30
N CYS A 4 11.10 29.96 21.19
CA CYS A 4 12.55 29.88 21.15
C CYS A 4 13.09 30.93 20.16
N SER A 5 14.10 31.64 20.65
CA SER A 5 14.66 32.90 20.16
C SER A 5 15.55 32.73 18.94
N SER A 6 15.53 33.70 18.04
CA SER A 6 16.52 33.91 16.97
C SER A 6 17.94 34.00 17.52
N ILE A 7 18.87 33.29 16.88
CA ILE A 7 20.31 33.60 16.92
C ILE A 7 20.76 33.70 15.47
N ASP A 8 20.94 34.94 15.01
CA ASP A 8 21.60 35.25 13.75
C ASP A 8 23.12 35.22 13.96
N HIS A 9 23.80 34.32 13.25
CA HIS A 9 25.24 34.42 13.01
C HIS A 9 25.50 34.44 11.50
N ARG A 10 25.99 35.60 11.05
CA ARG A 10 26.38 35.92 9.67
C ARG A 10 27.68 35.18 9.28
N THR A 11 27.58 34.43 8.19
CA THR A 11 28.49 34.28 7.03
C THR A 11 30.01 34.16 7.26
N ASP A 12 30.62 33.05 6.84
CA ASP A 12 31.43 33.08 5.61
C ASP A 12 31.80 31.70 5.01
N ALA A 13 31.99 31.72 3.68
CA ALA A 13 32.76 30.82 2.82
C ALA A 13 32.39 29.32 2.68
N ALA A 14 31.63 29.06 1.61
CA ALA A 14 31.87 28.00 0.61
C ALA A 14 32.25 26.60 1.11
N MET A 15 31.24 25.86 1.57
CA MET A 15 31.23 24.41 1.40
C MET A 15 29.84 24.01 0.95
N ASN A 16 29.60 24.12 -0.37
CA ASN A 16 28.47 23.46 -1.03
C ASN A 16 28.70 21.95 -0.95
N LYS A 17 28.53 21.38 0.24
CA LYS A 17 28.10 19.99 0.34
C LYS A 17 26.70 20.00 -0.21
N THR A 18 26.56 19.62 -1.48
CA THR A 18 25.31 19.17 -2.05
C THR A 18 24.78 18.10 -1.09
N SER A 19 23.94 18.53 -0.16
CA SER A 19 23.25 17.64 0.74
C SER A 19 22.31 16.89 -0.18
N GLU A 20 22.66 15.65 -0.50
CA GLU A 20 21.79 14.69 -1.18
C GLU A 20 20.40 14.88 -0.58
N SER A 21 19.52 15.56 -1.32
CA SER A 21 18.22 15.92 -0.80
C SER A 21 17.49 14.61 -0.59
N ARG A 22 17.38 14.19 0.68
CA ARG A 22 16.76 12.93 1.07
C ARG A 22 15.29 12.98 0.66
N ARG A 23 15.02 12.54 -0.56
CA ARG A 23 13.68 12.53 -1.13
C ARG A 23 12.94 11.34 -0.53
N VAL A 24 11.92 11.64 0.25
CA VAL A 24 11.00 10.61 0.75
C VAL A 24 10.15 10.13 -0.43
N LEU A 25 10.29 8.85 -0.78
CA LEU A 25 9.53 8.22 -1.87
C LEU A 25 8.18 7.68 -1.41
N CYS A 26 8.08 7.29 -0.14
CA CYS A 26 6.85 6.78 0.45
C CYS A 26 6.89 6.96 1.97
N ARG A 27 5.73 7.27 2.57
CA ARG A 27 5.51 7.31 4.00
C ARG A 27 4.55 6.19 4.38
N TYR A 28 4.92 5.43 5.40
CA TYR A 28 4.07 4.39 5.97
C TYR A 28 3.60 4.85 7.36
N ARG A 29 2.31 4.71 7.63
CA ARG A 29 1.75 4.93 8.98
C ARG A 29 1.19 3.62 9.48
N TYR A 30 1.45 3.35 10.75
CA TYR A 30 1.04 2.11 11.42
C TYR A 30 -0.10 2.39 12.39
N ASP A 31 -0.99 1.41 12.57
CA ASP A 31 -1.99 1.44 13.63
C ASP A 31 -1.41 0.93 14.96
N ALA A 32 -2.24 0.93 16.01
CA ALA A 32 -1.84 0.48 17.35
C ALA A 32 -1.52 -1.02 17.44
N LEU A 33 -1.81 -1.81 16.40
CA LEU A 33 -1.50 -3.23 16.31
C LEU A 33 -0.26 -3.50 15.44
N ASP A 34 0.52 -2.46 15.14
CA ASP A 34 1.73 -2.53 14.32
C ASP A 34 1.47 -2.97 12.87
N ARG A 35 0.33 -2.57 12.30
CA ARG A 35 -0.04 -2.87 10.91
C ARG A 35 -0.03 -1.61 10.08
N VAL A 36 0.41 -1.71 8.83
CA VAL A 36 0.42 -0.58 7.89
C VAL A 36 -1.00 -0.12 7.60
N ALA A 37 -1.43 0.98 8.23
CA ALA A 37 -2.75 1.58 8.03
C ALA A 37 -2.79 2.54 6.83
N VAL A 38 -1.66 3.18 6.53
CA VAL A 38 -1.55 4.14 5.41
C VAL A 38 -0.25 3.95 4.65
N VAL A 39 -0.35 3.91 3.32
CA VAL A 39 0.78 4.01 2.38
C VAL A 39 0.62 5.30 1.61
N ASP A 40 1.61 6.19 1.67
CA ASP A 40 1.56 7.52 1.09
C ASP A 40 2.80 7.76 0.21
N PRO A 41 2.73 7.47 -1.10
CA PRO A 41 3.83 7.64 -2.04
C PRO A 41 4.14 9.12 -2.35
N GLY A 42 3.37 10.07 -1.83
CA GLY A 42 3.47 11.51 -2.10
C GLY A 42 3.05 11.93 -3.50
N ALA A 43 3.47 11.23 -4.55
CA ALA A 43 3.11 11.50 -5.94
C ALA A 43 1.75 10.89 -6.35
N GLN A 44 1.32 9.82 -5.67
CA GLN A 44 0.03 9.19 -5.85
C GLN A 44 -0.83 9.38 -4.58
N GLY A 45 -2.16 9.29 -4.74
CA GLY A 45 -3.08 9.34 -3.61
C GLY A 45 -2.75 8.27 -2.57
N ALA A 46 -2.85 8.63 -1.28
CA ALA A 46 -2.58 7.72 -0.19
C ALA A 46 -3.57 6.53 -0.20
N VAL A 47 -3.05 5.35 0.10
CA VAL A 47 -3.82 4.10 0.24
C VAL A 47 -4.11 3.89 1.72
N LEU A 48 -5.40 3.79 2.05
CA LEU A 48 -5.88 3.43 3.38
C LEU A 48 -6.15 1.93 3.43
N ARG A 49 -5.68 1.26 4.49
CA ARG A 49 -5.81 -0.18 4.67
C ARG A 49 -6.61 -0.51 5.93
N PHE A 50 -7.55 -1.43 5.80
CA PHE A 50 -8.39 -1.89 6.91
C PHE A 50 -8.31 -3.41 7.05
N TYR A 51 -8.22 -3.84 8.29
CA TYR A 51 -7.91 -5.22 8.65
C TYR A 51 -9.01 -5.84 9.51
N GLN A 52 -9.41 -7.06 9.18
CA GLN A 52 -10.25 -7.91 10.01
C GLN A 52 -9.42 -9.11 10.50
N LYS A 53 -9.34 -9.33 11.81
CA LYS A 53 -8.57 -10.45 12.41
C LYS A 53 -7.13 -10.55 11.85
N ASN A 54 -6.46 -9.41 11.73
CA ASN A 54 -5.10 -9.29 11.19
C ASN A 54 -4.94 -9.60 9.68
N ARG A 55 -6.04 -9.71 8.94
CA ARG A 55 -6.05 -9.91 7.48
C ARG A 55 -6.53 -8.64 6.79
N LEU A 56 -5.87 -8.24 5.71
CA LEU A 56 -6.31 -7.10 4.89
C LEU A 56 -7.65 -7.43 4.25
N THR A 57 -8.64 -6.57 4.45
CA THR A 57 -10.01 -6.77 3.95
C THR A 57 -10.43 -5.67 2.99
N VAL A 58 -9.98 -4.44 3.22
CA VAL A 58 -10.34 -3.29 2.38
C VAL A 58 -9.12 -2.41 2.15
N GLU A 59 -8.91 -2.01 0.91
CA GLU A 59 -8.05 -0.89 0.54
C GLU A 59 -8.88 0.22 -0.12
N ILE A 60 -8.55 1.48 0.19
CA ILE A 60 -9.18 2.65 -0.41
C ILE A 60 -8.09 3.58 -0.91
N GLN A 61 -8.15 3.96 -2.18
CA GLN A 61 -7.26 4.94 -2.80
C GLN A 61 -8.09 5.90 -3.65
N GLY A 62 -8.36 7.10 -3.14
CA GLY A 62 -9.24 8.05 -3.82
C GLY A 62 -10.64 7.49 -4.03
N ALA A 63 -11.08 7.38 -5.29
CA ALA A 63 -12.36 6.78 -5.66
C ALA A 63 -12.32 5.26 -5.80
N THR A 64 -11.12 4.67 -5.90
CA THR A 64 -10.94 3.23 -6.03
C THR A 64 -11.05 2.57 -4.66
N ARG A 65 -11.90 1.54 -4.57
CA ARG A 65 -12.06 0.72 -3.39
C ARG A 65 -11.90 -0.74 -3.77
N ARG A 66 -10.99 -1.41 -3.09
CA ARG A 66 -10.67 -2.81 -3.26
C ARG A 66 -11.06 -3.57 -2.00
N ARG A 67 -11.66 -4.74 -2.17
CA ARG A 67 -12.09 -5.62 -1.10
C ARG A 67 -11.56 -7.01 -1.35
N VAL A 68 -11.06 -7.63 -0.29
CA VAL A 68 -10.45 -8.95 -0.35
C VAL A 68 -11.28 -9.89 0.50
N PHE A 69 -11.74 -10.98 -0.12
CA PHE A 69 -12.58 -11.97 0.55
C PHE A 69 -11.76 -13.19 0.95
N HIS A 70 -11.88 -13.56 2.22
CA HIS A 70 -11.19 -14.69 2.82
C HIS A 70 -12.23 -15.69 3.33
N GLY A 71 -12.01 -16.98 3.07
CA GLY A 71 -12.73 -18.09 3.70
C GLY A 71 -11.75 -18.85 4.59
N GLU A 72 -11.96 -18.82 5.91
CA GLU A 72 -10.99 -19.30 6.88
C GLU A 72 -9.59 -18.68 6.66
N ASN A 73 -8.68 -19.44 6.06
CA ASN A 73 -7.32 -19.01 5.74
C ASN A 73 -7.07 -18.89 4.23
N LEU A 74 -8.07 -19.15 3.39
CA LEU A 74 -7.97 -19.13 1.94
C LEU A 74 -8.42 -17.78 1.37
N LEU A 75 -7.58 -17.20 0.52
CA LEU A 75 -7.93 -16.02 -0.27
C LEU A 75 -8.80 -16.46 -1.45
N LEU A 76 -10.06 -16.00 -1.49
CA LEU A 76 -11.07 -16.51 -2.41
C LEU A 76 -11.32 -15.59 -3.59
N ALA A 77 -11.37 -14.29 -3.32
CA ALA A 77 -11.76 -13.32 -4.34
C ALA A 77 -11.27 -11.91 -4.00
N GLU A 78 -11.18 -11.11 -5.05
CA GLU A 78 -10.98 -9.69 -4.99
C GLU A 78 -12.14 -8.98 -5.68
N TYR A 79 -12.59 -7.86 -5.11
CA TYR A 79 -13.61 -7.00 -5.68
C TYR A 79 -13.13 -5.56 -5.67
N GLU A 80 -13.04 -4.97 -6.86
CA GLU A 80 -12.59 -3.61 -7.05
C GLU A 80 -13.72 -2.77 -7.63
N THR A 81 -13.87 -1.55 -7.12
CA THR A 81 -14.81 -0.56 -7.63
C THR A 81 -14.11 0.76 -7.84
N GLU A 82 -14.28 1.35 -9.01
CA GLU A 82 -13.85 2.70 -9.35
C GLU A 82 -15.05 3.45 -9.95
N GLY A 83 -15.65 4.35 -9.16
CA GLY A 83 -16.89 5.02 -9.55
C GLY A 83 -18.03 4.02 -9.82
N SER A 84 -18.51 3.96 -11.06
CA SER A 84 -19.57 3.04 -11.50
C SER A 84 -19.06 1.71 -12.06
N VAL A 85 -17.74 1.57 -12.25
CA VAL A 85 -17.13 0.34 -12.77
C VAL A 85 -16.80 -0.57 -11.60
N ALA A 86 -17.17 -1.84 -11.71
CA ALA A 86 -16.85 -2.86 -10.73
C ALA A 86 -16.27 -4.09 -11.42
N ARG A 87 -15.22 -4.66 -10.83
CA ARG A 87 -14.58 -5.90 -11.27
C ARG A 87 -14.53 -6.88 -10.11
N THR A 88 -14.77 -8.15 -10.41
CA THR A 88 -14.65 -9.25 -9.44
C THR A 88 -13.74 -10.31 -10.03
N ASP A 89 -12.72 -10.68 -9.27
CA ASP A 89 -11.77 -11.71 -9.65
C ASP A 89 -11.84 -12.85 -8.62
N LEU A 90 -12.07 -14.08 -9.11
CA LEU A 90 -11.94 -15.29 -8.31
C LEU A 90 -10.49 -15.74 -8.30
N LEU A 91 -9.95 -16.02 -7.12
CA LEU A 91 -8.53 -16.30 -6.93
C LEU A 91 -8.33 -17.77 -6.58
N ALA A 92 -7.38 -18.41 -7.24
CA ALA A 92 -6.89 -19.73 -6.86
C ALA A 92 -5.49 -19.58 -6.28
N THR A 93 -5.28 -20.08 -5.07
CA THR A 93 -4.00 -19.97 -4.37
C THR A 93 -3.35 -21.31 -4.10
N ASP A 94 -2.03 -21.29 -3.89
CA ASP A 94 -1.29 -22.44 -3.37
C ASP A 94 -1.43 -22.59 -1.84
N LEU A 95 -0.71 -23.56 -1.26
CA LEU A 95 -0.68 -23.80 0.19
C LEU A 95 -0.07 -22.65 1.00
N GLN A 96 0.72 -21.78 0.37
CA GLN A 96 1.34 -20.60 0.97
C GLN A 96 0.46 -19.36 0.81
N SER A 97 -0.76 -19.51 0.26
CA SER A 97 -1.68 -18.42 -0.08
C SER A 97 -1.18 -17.48 -1.18
N SER A 98 -0.23 -17.93 -2.01
CA SER A 98 0.19 -17.22 -3.22
C SER A 98 -0.86 -17.40 -4.31
N VAL A 99 -1.28 -16.33 -4.98
CA VAL A 99 -2.30 -16.37 -6.04
C VAL A 99 -1.70 -16.90 -7.34
N LEU A 100 -2.02 -18.13 -7.73
CA LEU A 100 -1.52 -18.71 -8.97
C LEU A 100 -2.44 -18.44 -10.17
N HIS A 101 -3.71 -18.16 -9.91
CA HIS A 101 -4.66 -17.84 -10.97
C HIS A 101 -5.68 -16.81 -10.50
N ALA A 102 -6.01 -15.86 -11.37
CA ALA A 102 -7.15 -14.97 -11.23
C ALA A 102 -8.12 -15.19 -12.39
N LEU A 103 -9.40 -15.37 -12.10
CA LEU A 103 -10.46 -15.51 -13.09
C LEU A 103 -11.39 -14.31 -12.98
N SER A 104 -11.49 -13.54 -14.06
CA SER A 104 -12.37 -12.37 -14.17
C SER A 104 -13.34 -12.54 -15.35
N SER A 105 -14.22 -11.55 -15.54
CA SER A 105 -15.07 -11.47 -16.74
C SER A 105 -14.25 -11.37 -18.05
N GLU A 106 -13.02 -10.87 -17.97
CA GLU A 106 -12.09 -10.72 -19.09
C GLU A 106 -11.34 -12.03 -19.41
N GLY A 107 -11.45 -13.04 -18.53
CA GLY A 107 -10.86 -14.35 -18.72
C GLY A 107 -9.91 -14.78 -17.60
N HIS A 108 -9.11 -15.80 -17.91
CA HIS A 108 -8.20 -16.43 -16.97
C HIS A 108 -6.79 -15.84 -17.06
N GLN A 109 -6.25 -15.42 -15.91
CA GLN A 109 -4.94 -14.81 -15.77
C GLN A 109 -4.06 -15.69 -14.88
N PRO A 110 -3.17 -16.53 -15.46
CA PRO A 110 -2.22 -17.31 -14.67
C PRO A 110 -1.06 -16.42 -14.16
N LEU A 111 -0.61 -16.70 -12.94
CA LEU A 111 0.53 -16.08 -12.29
C LEU A 111 1.53 -17.16 -11.84
N GLY A 112 2.80 -16.81 -11.84
CA GLY A 112 3.88 -17.70 -11.39
C GLY A 112 4.85 -16.92 -10.52
N TYR A 113 5.31 -17.56 -9.46
CA TYR A 113 6.29 -17.02 -8.54
C TYR A 113 7.47 -17.97 -8.39
N SER A 114 8.66 -17.41 -8.29
CA SER A 114 9.84 -18.10 -7.79
C SER A 114 9.66 -18.54 -6.33
N PRO A 115 10.47 -19.47 -5.80
CA PRO A 115 10.38 -19.91 -4.41
C PRO A 115 10.48 -18.80 -3.34
N TYR A 116 10.93 -17.59 -3.74
CA TYR A 116 11.05 -16.43 -2.87
C TYR A 116 10.11 -15.27 -3.26
N GLY A 117 9.12 -15.52 -4.14
CA GLY A 117 8.02 -14.59 -4.39
C GLY A 117 8.27 -13.51 -5.46
N HIS A 118 9.37 -13.59 -6.22
CA HIS A 118 9.56 -12.79 -7.45
C HIS A 118 8.81 -13.43 -8.62
#